data_AF-A0A937R9P6-F1
#
_entry.id   AF-A0A937R9P6-F1
#
_cell.length_a   1.000
_cell.length_b   1.000
_cell.length_c   1.000
_cell.angle_alpha   90.00
_cell.angle_beta   90.00
_cell.angle_gamma   90.00
#
_symmetry.space_group_name_H-M   'P 1'
#
loop_
_entity.id
_entity.type
_entity.pdbx_description
1 polymer ?
#
loop_
_entity_poly.entity_id
_entity_poly.type
_entity_poly.pdbx_seq_one_letter_code
_entity_poly.pdbx_strand_id
1 'polypeptide(L)'
;MNSHQEITYTDERLADGTVYRRYGDGRQEWRVRRGQHWVEWRDDRGLTGTDELLGRRIVKRTLTNGHARGGHPIVRYARDIGYGRTVWRQHPNDPRPLFASSPPAPLVVTVNRSAFGGRVGSVLAGVGASVLLGSIIAPPLLLSAAEEEELRRALEQQAASGSGGGDGGSLWDDGGGDGSDDFG
;
A
#
# COMPACT_ATOMS: atom_id res chain seq x y z
N MET A 1 -18.14 -8.44 -16.41
CA MET A 1 -16.69 -8.31 -16.67
C MET A 1 -16.09 -7.58 -15.49
N ASN A 2 -15.20 -8.22 -14.73
CA ASN A 2 -14.59 -7.57 -13.57
C ASN A 2 -13.64 -6.47 -14.06
N SER A 3 -13.95 -5.22 -13.72
CA SER A 3 -13.18 -4.03 -14.08
C SER A 3 -11.85 -3.89 -13.31
N HIS A 4 -11.55 -4.85 -12.45
CA HIS A 4 -10.40 -4.86 -11.58
C HIS A 4 -9.92 -6.30 -11.35
N GLN A 5 -8.64 -6.41 -10.99
CA GLN A 5 -8.03 -7.66 -10.58
C GLN A 5 -7.70 -7.60 -9.09
N GLU A 6 -7.93 -8.69 -8.37
CA GLU A 6 -7.49 -8.81 -6.98
C GLU A 6 -6.18 -9.62 -6.89
N ILE A 7 -5.26 -9.17 -6.03
CA ILE A 7 -4.02 -9.87 -5.69
C ILE A 7 -3.88 -9.87 -4.17
N THR A 8 -3.86 -11.04 -3.57
CA THR A 8 -3.59 -11.15 -2.13
C THR A 8 -2.09 -11.02 -1.85
N TYR A 9 -1.70 -10.62 -0.65
CA TYR A 9 -0.32 -10.68 -0.19
C TYR A 9 -0.23 -11.00 1.30
N THR A 10 0.93 -11.47 1.77
CA THR A 10 1.25 -11.63 3.19
C THR A 10 2.55 -10.91 3.50
N ASP A 11 2.55 -10.12 4.57
CA ASP A 11 3.72 -9.50 5.18
C ASP A 11 4.27 -10.33 6.35
N GLU A 12 5.59 -10.36 6.45
CA GLU A 12 6.37 -10.97 7.52
C GLU A 12 7.46 -9.97 7.92
N ARG A 13 7.56 -9.63 9.22
CA ARG A 13 8.62 -8.74 9.71
C ARG A 13 9.87 -9.56 9.99
N LEU A 14 10.95 -9.26 9.29
CA LEU A 14 12.25 -9.89 9.45
C LEU A 14 12.99 -9.35 10.68
N ALA A 15 14.03 -10.07 11.13
CA ALA A 15 14.81 -9.73 12.31
C ALA A 15 15.54 -8.38 12.21
N ASP A 16 15.86 -7.93 10.98
CA ASP A 16 16.47 -6.63 10.70
C ASP A 16 15.46 -5.48 10.63
N GLY A 17 14.17 -5.76 10.89
CA GLY A 17 13.08 -4.78 10.81
C GLY A 17 12.54 -4.56 9.40
N THR A 18 13.09 -5.22 8.38
CA THR A 18 12.55 -5.21 7.01
C THR A 18 11.22 -5.96 6.97
N VAL A 19 10.21 -5.41 6.29
CA VAL A 19 8.97 -6.13 5.99
C VAL A 19 9.13 -6.88 4.69
N TYR A 20 8.95 -8.19 4.74
CA TYR A 20 8.97 -9.08 3.60
C TYR A 20 7.54 -9.44 3.17
N ARG A 21 7.16 -9.01 1.96
CA ARG A 21 5.84 -9.17 1.37
C ARG A 21 5.86 -10.23 0.27
N ARG A 22 5.02 -11.26 0.40
CA ARG A 22 4.78 -12.29 -0.62
C ARG A 22 3.41 -12.07 -1.27
N TYR A 23 3.37 -11.85 -2.57
CA TYR A 23 2.14 -11.68 -3.34
C TYR A 23 1.62 -13.03 -3.86
N GLY A 24 0.30 -13.17 -4.01
CA GLY A 24 -0.34 -14.37 -4.54
C GLY A 24 -0.04 -14.64 -6.03
N ASP A 25 0.51 -13.65 -6.75
CA ASP A 25 1.01 -13.79 -8.11
C ASP A 25 2.48 -14.25 -8.18
N GLY A 26 3.07 -14.62 -7.03
CA GLY A 26 4.44 -15.11 -6.91
C GLY A 26 5.50 -14.02 -6.77
N ARG A 27 5.15 -12.73 -6.86
CA ARG A 27 6.10 -11.63 -6.62
C ARG A 27 6.48 -11.53 -5.14
N GLN A 28 7.72 -11.13 -4.87
CA GLN A 28 8.22 -10.87 -3.53
C GLN A 28 8.74 -9.43 -3.43
N GLU A 29 8.48 -8.74 -2.31
CA GLU A 29 8.90 -7.35 -2.10
C GLU A 29 9.44 -7.17 -0.68
N TRP A 30 10.61 -6.55 -0.55
CA TRP A 30 11.19 -6.14 0.73
C TRP A 30 10.97 -4.66 0.91
N ARG A 31 10.51 -4.26 2.09
CA ARG A 31 10.07 -2.91 2.40
C ARG A 31 10.74 -2.43 3.68
N VAL A 32 11.31 -1.22 3.64
CA VAL A 32 11.98 -0.60 4.78
C VAL A 32 11.37 0.77 5.01
N ARG A 33 10.82 0.99 6.21
CA ARG A 33 10.24 2.27 6.59
C ARG A 33 11.35 3.31 6.83
N ARG A 34 11.23 4.48 6.20
CA ARG A 34 12.17 5.61 6.30
C ARG A 34 11.46 6.84 6.86
N GLY A 35 10.98 6.73 8.09
CA GLY A 35 10.20 7.77 8.77
C GLY A 35 8.69 7.51 8.71
N GLN A 36 7.89 8.54 8.99
CA GLN A 36 6.46 8.34 9.22
C GLN A 36 5.66 8.06 7.94
N HIS A 37 6.05 8.65 6.82
CA HIS A 37 5.25 8.66 5.58
C HIS A 37 5.97 8.06 4.37
N TRP A 38 7.13 7.43 4.59
CA TRP A 38 8.03 7.00 3.53
C TRP A 38 8.46 5.55 3.73
N VAL A 39 8.41 4.77 2.65
CA VAL A 39 8.89 3.39 2.61
C VAL A 39 9.75 3.19 1.36
N GLU A 40 10.96 2.68 1.54
CA GLU A 40 11.78 2.17 0.45
C GLU A 40 11.37 0.73 0.17
N TRP A 41 11.34 0.34 -1.10
CA TRP A 41 11.04 -1.04 -1.48
C TRP A 41 11.94 -1.54 -2.61
N ARG A 42 12.13 -2.85 -2.62
CA ARG A 42 12.75 -3.61 -3.73
C ARG A 42 11.99 -4.91 -3.95
N ASP A 43 11.92 -5.39 -5.18
CA ASP A 43 11.30 -6.67 -5.50
C ASP A 43 12.30 -7.71 -6.04
N ASP A 44 11.84 -8.95 -6.12
CA ASP A 44 12.60 -10.11 -6.63
C ASP A 44 12.84 -10.09 -8.14
N ARG A 45 12.30 -9.08 -8.83
CA ARG A 45 12.51 -8.83 -10.26
C ARG A 45 13.50 -7.69 -10.50
N GLY A 46 14.12 -7.21 -9.42
CA GLY A 46 15.12 -6.17 -9.47
C GLY A 46 14.53 -4.77 -9.62
N LEU A 47 13.22 -4.55 -9.46
CA LEU A 47 12.65 -3.20 -9.37
C LEU A 47 12.86 -2.63 -7.97
N THR A 48 13.09 -1.32 -7.90
CA THR A 48 13.29 -0.59 -6.65
C THR A 48 12.56 0.74 -6.70
N GLY A 49 12.20 1.27 -5.54
CA GLY A 49 11.49 2.52 -5.46
C GLY A 49 11.17 2.97 -4.06
N THR A 50 10.36 4.02 -4.00
CA THR A 50 9.80 4.57 -2.77
C THR A 50 8.28 4.58 -2.85
N ASP A 51 7.64 4.40 -1.71
CA ASP A 51 6.22 4.66 -1.49
C ASP A 51 6.12 5.82 -0.49
N GLU A 52 5.51 6.92 -0.92
CA GLU A 52 5.24 8.11 -0.12
C GLU A 52 3.73 8.19 0.15
N LEU A 53 3.34 8.36 1.42
CA LEU A 53 1.96 8.61 1.79
C LEU A 53 1.62 10.09 1.54
N LEU A 54 0.64 10.34 0.68
CA LEU A 54 0.09 11.66 0.37
C LEU A 54 -1.32 11.78 0.95
N GLY A 55 -1.53 12.78 1.81
CA GLY A 55 -2.77 12.93 2.55
C GLY A 55 -3.13 11.66 3.34
N ARG A 56 -4.43 11.38 3.50
CA ARG A 56 -4.88 10.27 4.35
C ARG A 56 -4.74 8.88 3.72
N ARG A 57 -4.90 8.79 2.40
CA ARG A 57 -5.14 7.49 1.73
C ARG A 57 -4.45 7.34 0.39
N ILE A 58 -3.73 8.34 -0.12
CA ILE A 58 -3.03 8.21 -1.41
C ILE A 58 -1.62 7.75 -1.15
N VAL A 59 -1.15 6.76 -1.91
CA VAL A 59 0.24 6.34 -1.92
C VAL A 59 0.82 6.70 -3.27
N LYS A 60 1.93 7.44 -3.28
CA LYS A 60 2.74 7.72 -4.45
C LYS A 60 3.91 6.75 -4.48
N ARG A 61 3.90 5.83 -5.44
CA ARG A 61 5.01 4.92 -5.72
C ARG A 61 5.91 5.51 -6.80
N THR A 62 7.17 5.76 -6.48
CA THR A 62 8.18 6.24 -7.43
C THR A 62 9.19 5.13 -7.69
N LEU A 63 9.38 4.73 -8.95
CA LEU A 63 10.37 3.72 -9.34
C LEU A 63 11.73 4.39 -9.60
N THR A 64 12.77 3.94 -8.91
CA THR A 64 14.12 4.52 -8.97
C THR A 64 14.91 4.00 -10.17
N ASN A 65 14.75 2.74 -10.53
CA ASN A 65 15.58 2.06 -11.52
C ASN A 65 14.90 1.82 -12.87
N GLY A 66 14.01 2.73 -13.30
CA GLY A 66 13.18 2.40 -14.45
C GLY A 66 12.61 3.50 -15.34
N HIS A 67 13.18 4.66 -15.59
CA HIS A 67 12.61 5.81 -16.35
C HIS A 67 11.41 5.59 -17.32
N ALA A 68 10.43 6.50 -17.25
CA ALA A 68 9.37 6.67 -18.24
C ALA A 68 9.93 7.22 -19.56
N ARG A 69 9.10 7.24 -20.62
CA ARG A 69 9.46 7.94 -21.86
C ARG A 69 9.82 9.40 -21.54
N GLY A 70 10.98 9.85 -22.00
CA GLY A 70 11.51 11.19 -21.71
C GLY A 70 12.44 11.27 -20.49
N GLY A 71 12.83 10.15 -19.88
CA GLY A 71 13.87 10.14 -18.83
C GLY A 71 13.37 10.53 -17.43
N HIS A 72 12.07 10.75 -17.25
CA HIS A 72 11.48 11.03 -15.94
C HIS A 72 11.31 9.75 -15.11
N PRO A 73 11.35 9.81 -13.77
CA PRO A 73 10.97 8.68 -12.93
C PRO A 73 9.51 8.32 -13.15
N ILE A 74 9.16 7.07 -12.83
CA ILE A 74 7.79 6.58 -13.06
C ILE A 74 7.08 6.62 -11.75
N VAL A 75 5.97 7.34 -11.78
CA VAL A 75 5.12 7.54 -10.64
C VAL A 75 3.83 6.77 -10.87
N ARG A 76 3.42 6.02 -9.86
CA ARG A 76 2.18 5.27 -9.81
C ARG A 76 1.44 5.64 -8.54
N TYR A 77 0.14 5.84 -8.64
CA TYR A 77 -0.68 6.16 -7.48
C TYR A 77 -1.54 4.98 -7.06
N ALA A 78 -1.66 4.84 -5.75
CA ALA A 78 -2.56 3.91 -5.12
C ALA A 78 -3.47 4.63 -4.12
N ARG A 79 -4.58 3.99 -3.79
CA ARG A 79 -5.51 4.46 -2.75
C ARG A 79 -5.74 3.35 -1.76
N ASP A 80 -5.45 3.62 -0.50
CA ASP A 80 -5.91 2.79 0.60
C ASP A 80 -7.44 2.92 0.75
N ILE A 81 -8.14 1.79 0.73
CA ILE A 81 -9.59 1.72 0.94
C ILE A 81 -9.95 1.05 2.27
N GLY A 82 -8.96 0.87 3.16
CA GLY A 82 -9.09 0.31 4.48
C GLY A 82 -9.16 -1.21 4.50
N TYR A 83 -9.04 -1.77 5.71
CA TYR A 83 -9.06 -3.22 5.97
C TYR A 83 -7.95 -3.97 5.22
N GLY A 84 -6.75 -3.38 5.13
CA GLY A 84 -5.60 -3.98 4.45
C GLY A 84 -5.71 -4.00 2.92
N ARG A 85 -6.60 -3.21 2.32
CA ARG A 85 -6.85 -3.19 0.88
C ARG A 85 -6.34 -1.90 0.23
N THR A 86 -5.60 -2.04 -0.86
CA THR A 86 -5.06 -0.91 -1.60
C THR A 86 -5.36 -1.05 -3.08
N VAL A 87 -5.96 -0.03 -3.68
CA VAL A 87 -6.30 0.03 -5.10
C VAL A 87 -5.18 0.74 -5.85
N TRP A 88 -4.57 0.05 -6.79
CA TRP A 88 -3.57 0.56 -7.72
C TRP A 88 -4.22 0.78 -9.09
N ARG A 89 -3.81 1.84 -9.79
CA ARG A 89 -4.27 2.09 -11.16
C ARG A 89 -3.11 2.05 -12.13
N GLN A 90 -3.30 1.32 -13.22
CA GLN A 90 -2.32 1.28 -14.32
C GLN A 90 -2.31 2.64 -15.01
N HIS A 91 -1.12 3.21 -15.22
CA HIS A 91 -0.99 4.41 -16.01
C HIS A 91 -1.12 4.04 -17.50
N PRO A 92 -2.02 4.69 -18.29
CA PRO A 92 -2.26 4.33 -19.69
C PRO A 92 -1.01 4.35 -20.57
N ASN A 93 -0.04 5.20 -20.24
CA ASN A 93 1.20 5.35 -20.99
C ASN A 93 2.40 4.62 -20.37
N ASP A 94 2.21 3.87 -19.27
CA ASP A 94 3.24 2.98 -18.73
C ASP A 94 2.95 1.55 -19.24
N PRO A 95 3.75 1.02 -20.19
CA PRO A 95 3.50 -0.30 -20.76
C PRO A 95 3.84 -1.44 -19.79
N ARG A 96 4.53 -1.14 -18.68
CA ARG A 96 4.87 -2.16 -17.69
C ARG A 96 3.67 -2.40 -16.78
N PRO A 97 3.27 -3.65 -16.58
CA PRO A 97 2.12 -3.93 -15.74
C PRO A 97 2.43 -3.57 -14.28
N LEU A 98 1.40 -3.23 -13.51
CA LEU A 98 1.51 -3.03 -12.06
C LEU A 98 1.98 -4.31 -11.35
N PHE A 99 1.51 -5.45 -11.83
CA PHE A 99 1.71 -6.80 -11.28
C PHE A 99 1.86 -7.82 -12.42
N ALA A 100 2.24 -9.06 -12.13
CA ALA A 100 2.64 -10.05 -13.15
C ALA A 100 1.50 -10.55 -14.07
N SER A 101 0.30 -10.02 -13.93
CA SER A 101 -0.90 -10.56 -14.56
C SER A 101 -1.07 -10.19 -16.02
N SER A 102 -1.62 -11.14 -16.77
CA SER A 102 -1.99 -11.00 -18.17
C SER A 102 -3.45 -11.44 -18.36
N PRO A 103 -4.31 -10.65 -19.03
CA PRO A 103 -4.06 -9.28 -19.49
C PRO A 103 -4.00 -8.28 -18.32
N PRO A 104 -3.32 -7.12 -18.48
CA PRO A 104 -3.26 -6.12 -17.44
C PRO A 104 -4.65 -5.52 -17.17
N ALA A 105 -5.12 -5.63 -15.93
CA ALA A 105 -6.34 -4.96 -15.50
C ALA A 105 -6.06 -3.45 -15.29
N PRO A 106 -7.04 -2.57 -15.58
CA PRO A 106 -6.87 -1.12 -15.37
C PRO A 106 -6.75 -0.76 -13.88
N LEU A 107 -7.32 -1.59 -13.02
CA LEU A 107 -7.27 -1.48 -11.56
C LEU A 107 -6.80 -2.80 -10.97
N VAL A 108 -5.86 -2.73 -10.02
CA VAL A 108 -5.43 -3.88 -9.22
C VAL A 108 -5.67 -3.59 -7.75
N VAL A 109 -6.41 -4.45 -7.06
CA VAL A 109 -6.67 -4.38 -5.63
C VAL A 109 -5.72 -5.34 -4.94
N THR A 110 -4.80 -4.83 -4.12
CA THR A 110 -3.96 -5.66 -3.26
C THR A 110 -4.59 -5.83 -1.89
N VAL A 111 -4.69 -7.07 -1.41
CA VAL A 111 -5.35 -7.42 -0.13
C VAL A 111 -4.35 -8.07 0.83
N ASN A 112 -4.12 -7.44 1.98
CA ASN A 112 -3.24 -7.96 3.03
C ASN A 112 -3.90 -9.16 3.74
N ARG A 113 -3.25 -10.31 3.71
CA ARG A 113 -3.61 -11.53 4.45
C ARG A 113 -2.82 -11.76 5.74
N SER A 114 -1.90 -10.87 6.10
CA SER A 114 -1.19 -10.94 7.39
C SER A 114 -1.97 -10.37 8.56
N ALA A 115 -2.96 -9.51 8.29
CA ALA A 115 -3.89 -9.01 9.32
C ALA A 115 -4.74 -10.11 10.00
N PHE A 116 -4.64 -11.36 9.53
CA PHE A 116 -5.38 -12.51 10.02
C PHE A 116 -4.57 -13.42 10.99
N GLY A 117 -3.37 -13.00 11.42
CA GLY A 117 -2.45 -13.82 12.24
C GLY A 117 -2.45 -13.58 13.76
N GLY A 118 -3.13 -12.55 14.27
CA GLY A 118 -3.30 -12.30 15.72
C GLY A 118 -4.61 -12.87 16.27
N ARG A 119 -4.84 -12.84 17.59
CA ARG A 119 -6.05 -13.37 18.29
C ARG A 119 -7.41 -12.84 17.78
N VAL A 120 -7.42 -11.89 16.83
CA VAL A 120 -8.60 -11.33 16.14
C VAL A 120 -8.87 -12.02 14.77
N GLY A 121 -7.95 -12.87 14.28
CA GLY A 121 -7.99 -13.49 12.95
C GLY A 121 -8.98 -14.64 12.76
N SER A 122 -9.69 -15.08 13.80
CA SER A 122 -10.58 -16.25 13.73
C SER A 122 -11.94 -15.97 13.07
N VAL A 123 -12.34 -14.72 12.86
CA VAL A 123 -13.69 -14.39 12.38
C VAL A 123 -13.80 -14.30 10.84
N LEU A 124 -12.69 -14.14 10.11
CA LEU A 124 -12.72 -13.95 8.64
C LEU A 124 -12.03 -15.06 7.83
N ALA A 125 -11.41 -16.04 8.48
CA ALA A 125 -10.76 -17.17 7.81
C ALA A 125 -11.74 -18.08 7.01
N GLY A 126 -13.05 -17.93 7.23
CA GLY A 126 -14.09 -18.75 6.56
C GLY A 126 -14.73 -18.13 5.33
N VAL A 127 -14.45 -16.86 5.00
CA VAL A 127 -15.08 -16.19 3.84
C VAL A 127 -14.03 -16.07 2.75
N GLY A 128 -14.20 -16.88 1.68
CA GLY A 128 -13.43 -16.73 0.46
C GLY A 128 -13.41 -15.28 -0.03
N ALA A 129 -12.33 -14.90 -0.72
CA ALA A 129 -11.98 -13.57 -1.22
C ALA A 129 -13.04 -12.89 -2.12
N SER A 130 -14.25 -12.66 -1.61
CA SER A 130 -15.44 -12.37 -2.43
C SER A 130 -16.42 -11.37 -1.81
N VAL A 131 -16.06 -10.61 -0.79
CA VAL A 131 -16.97 -9.61 -0.18
C VAL A 131 -16.34 -8.22 -0.17
N LEU A 132 -16.17 -7.65 -1.37
CA LEU A 132 -15.94 -6.22 -1.54
C LEU A 132 -17.29 -5.48 -1.48
N LEU A 133 -17.86 -5.28 -0.29
CA LEU A 133 -19.06 -4.46 -0.09
C LEU A 133 -18.78 -2.93 -0.16
N GLY A 134 -17.65 -2.50 -0.73
CA GLY A 134 -17.27 -1.10 -0.86
C GLY A 134 -17.04 -0.70 -2.30
N SER A 135 -17.43 0.53 -2.66
CA SER A 135 -17.13 1.10 -3.97
C SER A 135 -15.61 1.22 -4.17
N ILE A 136 -15.09 0.65 -5.26
CA ILE A 136 -13.69 0.83 -5.65
C ILE A 136 -13.53 2.29 -6.09
N ILE A 137 -13.02 3.12 -5.19
CA ILE A 137 -12.60 4.48 -5.53
C ILE A 137 -11.23 4.37 -6.17
N ALA A 138 -11.19 4.56 -7.48
CA ALA A 138 -9.95 4.46 -8.22
C ALA A 138 -8.99 5.61 -7.81
N PRO A 139 -7.68 5.33 -7.62
CA PRO A 139 -6.70 6.36 -7.27
C PRO A 139 -6.54 7.37 -8.42
N PRO A 140 -5.93 8.55 -8.18
CA PRO A 140 -5.59 9.47 -9.26
C PRO A 140 -4.70 8.80 -10.32
N LEU A 141 -4.82 9.22 -11.58
CA LEU A 141 -3.91 8.77 -12.63
C LEU A 141 -2.57 9.50 -12.57
N LEU A 142 -2.65 10.80 -12.32
CA LEU A 142 -1.56 11.75 -12.22
C LEU A 142 -1.92 12.75 -11.13
N LEU A 143 -0.90 13.30 -10.48
CA LEU A 143 -1.00 14.51 -9.67
C LEU A 143 0.14 15.43 -10.12
N SER A 144 -0.14 16.71 -10.18
CA SER A 144 0.87 17.75 -10.33
C SER A 144 1.70 17.87 -9.05
N ALA A 145 2.90 18.43 -9.16
CA ALA A 145 3.76 18.67 -8.00
C ALA A 145 3.10 19.58 -6.95
N ALA A 146 2.25 20.52 -7.38
CA ALA A 146 1.49 21.38 -6.49
C ALA A 146 0.42 20.58 -5.71
N GLU A 147 -0.36 19.73 -6.38
CA GLU A 147 -1.36 18.88 -5.72
C GLU A 147 -0.72 17.88 -4.74
N GLU A 148 0.44 17.31 -5.10
CA GLU A 148 1.19 16.46 -4.19
C GLU A 148 1.60 17.21 -2.91
N GLU A 149 2.10 18.44 -3.06
CA GLU A 149 2.54 19.28 -1.94
C GLU A 149 1.37 19.70 -1.03
N GLU A 150 0.22 20.02 -1.60
CA GLU A 150 -1.00 20.27 -0.83
C GLU A 150 -1.41 19.04 -0.01
N LEU A 151 -1.31 17.84 -0.59
CA LEU A 151 -1.61 16.59 0.11
C LEU A 151 -0.60 16.28 1.22
N ARG A 152 0.69 16.60 1.02
CA ARG A 152 1.70 16.50 2.10
C ARG A 152 1.36 17.42 3.26
N ARG A 153 1.08 18.69 2.99
CA ARG A 153 0.72 19.67 4.03
C ARG A 153 -0.55 19.28 4.77
N ALA A 154 -1.55 18.76 4.07
CA ALA A 154 -2.78 18.28 4.69
C ALA A 154 -2.53 17.12 5.66
N LEU A 155 -1.57 16.23 5.34
CA LEU A 155 -1.16 15.14 6.22
C LEU A 155 -0.45 15.66 7.48
N GLU A 156 0.48 16.61 7.32
CA GLU A 156 1.20 17.23 8.44
C GLU A 156 0.26 17.97 9.40
N GLN A 157 -0.70 18.75 8.86
CA GLN A 157 -1.70 19.45 9.66
C GLN A 157 -2.61 18.49 10.45
N GLN A 158 -2.89 17.31 9.90
CA GLN A 158 -3.69 16.29 10.58
C GLN A 158 -2.89 15.59 11.68
N ALA A 159 -1.60 15.32 11.45
CA ALA A 159 -0.72 14.79 12.49
C ALA A 159 -0.59 15.77 13.68
N ALA A 160 -0.59 17.09 13.42
CA ALA A 160 -0.54 18.11 14.46
C ALA A 160 -1.86 18.30 15.23
N SER A 161 -3.00 17.85 14.69
CA SER A 161 -4.34 18.03 15.30
C SER A 161 -4.93 16.76 15.92
N GLY A 162 -4.27 15.60 15.78
CA GLY A 162 -4.78 14.28 16.20
C GLY A 162 -4.18 13.73 17.50
N SER A 163 -4.51 14.34 18.65
CA SER A 163 -4.53 13.64 19.95
C SER A 163 -5.99 13.38 20.32
N GLY A 164 -6.56 12.26 19.88
CA GLY A 164 -7.92 11.86 20.26
C GLY A 164 -8.72 11.11 19.19
N GLY A 165 -8.71 9.78 19.29
CA GLY A 165 -9.84 8.87 19.04
C GLY A 165 -10.44 8.76 17.62
N GLY A 166 -10.31 7.58 17.01
CA GLY A 166 -11.23 7.14 15.96
C GLY A 166 -10.67 6.10 15.00
N ASP A 167 -11.11 4.85 15.17
CA ASP A 167 -10.72 3.63 14.46
C ASP A 167 -10.54 3.78 12.94
N GLY A 168 -9.32 3.51 12.49
CA GLY A 168 -8.96 3.47 11.08
C GLY A 168 -7.49 3.14 10.92
N GLY A 169 -7.13 1.88 11.23
CA GLY A 169 -5.76 1.37 11.17
C GLY A 169 -5.02 1.88 9.94
N SER A 170 -3.98 2.68 10.19
CA SER A 170 -3.15 3.23 9.14
C SER A 170 -2.48 2.07 8.37
N LEU A 171 -2.31 2.23 7.06
CA LEU A 171 -1.61 1.29 6.18
C LEU A 171 -0.22 0.86 6.72
N TRP A 172 0.34 1.62 7.65
CA TRP A 172 1.67 1.49 8.24
C TRP A 172 1.66 1.37 9.77
N ASP A 173 0.47 1.23 10.37
CA ASP A 173 0.31 0.94 11.79
C ASP A 173 0.48 -0.57 11.96
N ASP A 174 1.74 -1.01 12.03
CA ASP A 174 2.06 -2.29 12.63
C ASP A 174 1.62 -2.20 14.09
N GLY A 175 0.52 -2.89 14.42
CA GLY A 175 0.04 -3.04 15.79
C GLY A 175 1.13 -3.60 16.69
N GLY A 176 1.91 -2.70 17.26
CA GLY A 176 2.93 -2.91 18.27
C GLY A 176 2.68 -1.87 19.36
N GLY A 177 1.56 -2.03 20.07
CA GLY A 177 1.31 -1.32 21.32
C GLY A 177 2.14 -1.96 22.42
N ASP A 178 3.28 -1.37 22.70
CA ASP A 178 3.96 -1.43 23.98
C ASP A 178 3.14 -0.68 25.04
N GLY A 179 2.09 -1.34 25.52
CA GLY A 179 1.41 -0.97 26.77
C GLY A 179 2.19 -1.54 27.94
N SER A 180 2.86 -0.68 28.68
CA SER A 180 3.58 -0.95 29.91
C SER A 180 2.67 -1.49 31.03
N ASP A 181 3.32 -2.13 32.01
CA ASP A 181 2.88 -2.33 33.40
C ASP A 181 1.87 -3.47 33.67
N ASP A 182 2.37 -4.67 34.00
CA ASP A 182 2.11 -5.31 35.32
C ASP A 182 2.95 -6.60 35.48
N PHE A 183 4.02 -6.53 36.28
CA PHE A 183 4.60 -7.71 36.92
C PHE A 183 4.07 -7.72 38.35
N GLY A 184 3.08 -8.57 38.59
CA GLY A 184 2.73 -9.11 39.91
C GLY A 184 3.34 -10.50 40.09
#